data_AF-A0A944C783-F1
#
_entry.id   AF-A0A944C783-F1
#
_cell.length_a   1.000
_cell.length_b   1.000
_cell.length_c   1.000
_cell.angle_alpha   90.00
_cell.angle_beta   90.00
_cell.angle_gamma   90.00
#
_symmetry.space_group_name_H-M   'P 1'
#
loop_
_entity.id
_entity.type
_entity.pdbx_description
1 polymer ?
#
loop_
_entity_poly.entity_id
_entity_poly.type
_entity_poly.pdbx_seq_one_letter_code
_entity_poly.pdbx_strand_id
1 'polypeptide(L)'
;SDIYRYYDFGDNIEMKNVVKVIAALESNTLQKISHGELIRMLDRQYRIKRPIANFIRATLESVLDRQVDVNEQNLRFMIRLTYELWNGGDGGAVSEKIEEYERIHNFTLVDMWGTGISKRSLSLTSSTQISAAVGGESFVWAFDKPDIIDEAVFDTTDESGPMAKAQLMRTALQRLAASPARWFIVDFANVIADNARYCGNGFSVDKKYTESQLFSVLGKSGAPFVLDYENDKQMITDACDKLADFAINRYGRNIILCKTSLNSKMRDLDGKIKSLPTDKKTFANAKAILELCEERFAMKTDCYILNNSKNYISDENFSAGGAGIARYEADFYSSCADYIDYIVQYSPAQKYY
;
A
#
# COMPACT_ATOMS: atom_id res chain seq x y z
N SER A 1 -17.77 22.24 -11.28
CA SER A 1 -18.36 23.46 -10.64
C SER A 1 -19.85 23.71 -10.97
N ASP A 2 -20.73 22.70 -11.05
CA ASP A 2 -22.19 22.94 -11.27
C ASP A 2 -23.14 22.00 -10.49
N ILE A 3 -22.66 21.17 -9.55
CA ILE A 3 -23.52 20.24 -8.80
C ILE A 3 -24.60 20.98 -7.97
N TYR A 4 -24.29 22.18 -7.47
CA TYR A 4 -25.22 23.00 -6.68
C TYR A 4 -26.44 23.48 -7.48
N ARG A 5 -26.37 23.50 -8.81
CA ARG A 5 -27.51 23.88 -9.66
C ARG A 5 -28.49 22.73 -9.88
N TYR A 6 -28.05 21.48 -9.72
CA TYR A 6 -28.85 20.30 -10.08
C TYR A 6 -29.35 19.50 -8.88
N TYR A 7 -28.82 19.74 -7.68
CA TYR A 7 -29.20 19.04 -6.46
C TYR A 7 -29.53 20.01 -5.33
N ASP A 8 -30.79 20.02 -4.89
CA ASP A 8 -31.19 20.62 -3.63
C ASP A 8 -30.98 19.61 -2.50
N PHE A 9 -29.98 19.87 -1.68
CA PHE A 9 -29.64 19.02 -0.53
C PHE A 9 -30.50 19.33 0.71
N GLY A 10 -31.49 20.22 0.62
CA GLY A 10 -32.37 20.61 1.73
C GLY A 10 -31.57 21.07 2.95
N ASP A 11 -31.96 20.64 4.15
CA ASP A 11 -31.26 20.97 5.40
C ASP A 11 -30.07 20.05 5.71
N ASN A 12 -29.65 19.20 4.75
CA ASN A 12 -28.51 18.32 4.95
C ASN A 12 -27.18 19.09 4.82
N ILE A 13 -26.82 19.77 5.89
CA ILE A 13 -25.58 20.56 6.03
C ILE A 13 -24.34 19.70 5.72
N GLU A 14 -24.38 18.41 6.05
CA GLU A 14 -23.25 17.51 5.82
C GLU A 14 -22.99 17.28 4.33
N MET A 15 -24.01 16.93 3.54
CA MET A 15 -23.85 16.80 2.08
C MET A 15 -23.43 18.13 1.44
N LYS A 16 -23.99 19.26 1.89
CA LYS A 16 -23.60 20.59 1.40
C LYS A 16 -22.11 20.86 1.61
N ASN A 17 -21.56 20.48 2.77
CA ASN A 17 -20.14 20.64 3.07
C ASN A 17 -19.27 19.69 2.26
N VAL A 18 -19.68 18.43 2.06
CA VAL A 18 -18.97 17.46 1.21
C VAL A 18 -18.85 17.99 -0.21
N VAL A 19 -19.96 18.44 -0.79
CA VAL A 19 -19.98 19.03 -2.13
C VAL A 19 -19.09 20.27 -2.20
N LYS A 20 -19.07 21.10 -1.16
CA LYS A 20 -18.24 22.31 -1.09
C LYS A 20 -16.76 21.96 -1.18
N VAL A 21 -16.34 20.95 -0.43
CA VAL A 21 -14.97 20.45 -0.44
C VAL A 21 -14.63 19.81 -1.78
N ILE A 22 -15.51 18.99 -2.36
CA ILE A 22 -15.30 18.39 -3.69
C ILE A 22 -15.17 19.47 -4.76
N ALA A 23 -16.05 20.46 -4.78
CA ALA A 23 -15.98 21.56 -5.73
C ALA A 23 -14.67 22.38 -5.57
N ALA A 24 -14.22 22.56 -4.33
CA ALA A 24 -12.96 23.24 -4.06
C ALA A 24 -11.75 22.43 -4.53
N LEU A 25 -11.76 21.10 -4.33
CA LEU A 25 -10.74 20.19 -4.86
C LEU A 25 -10.69 20.22 -6.40
N GLU A 26 -11.84 20.07 -7.05
CA GLU A 26 -11.95 20.12 -8.52
C GLU A 26 -11.45 21.45 -9.11
N SER A 27 -11.70 22.56 -8.39
CA SER A 27 -11.32 23.89 -8.85
C SER A 27 -9.93 24.33 -8.38
N ASN A 28 -9.18 23.45 -7.70
CA ASN A 28 -7.89 23.74 -7.08
C ASN A 28 -7.93 24.95 -6.11
N THR A 29 -9.00 25.07 -5.31
CA THR A 29 -9.27 26.20 -4.41
C THR A 29 -9.51 25.77 -2.95
N LEU A 30 -8.87 24.69 -2.50
CA LEU A 30 -9.07 24.14 -1.15
C LEU A 30 -8.77 25.15 -0.03
N GLN A 31 -7.88 26.13 -0.29
CA GLN A 31 -7.58 27.26 0.61
C GLN A 31 -8.78 28.15 0.95
N LYS A 32 -9.87 28.07 0.18
CA LYS A 32 -11.12 28.82 0.45
C LYS A 32 -12.05 28.09 1.42
N ILE A 33 -11.78 26.84 1.75
CA ILE A 33 -12.50 26.07 2.77
C ILE A 33 -11.92 26.44 4.12
N SER A 34 -12.73 26.55 5.18
CA SER A 34 -12.18 26.79 6.51
C SER A 34 -11.52 25.52 7.08
N HIS A 35 -10.47 25.70 7.88
CA HIS A 35 -9.76 24.58 8.52
C HIS A 35 -10.72 23.66 9.31
N GLY A 36 -11.65 24.25 10.09
CA GLY A 36 -12.63 23.48 10.85
C GLY A 36 -13.64 22.72 9.98
N GLU A 37 -14.03 23.23 8.82
CA GLU A 37 -14.85 22.47 7.85
C GLU A 37 -14.06 21.28 7.30
N LEU A 38 -12.80 21.49 6.89
CA LEU A 38 -11.97 20.42 6.32
C LEU A 38 -11.73 19.29 7.32
N ILE A 39 -11.35 19.59 8.55
CA ILE A 39 -11.13 18.58 9.61
C ILE A 39 -12.41 17.79 9.91
N ARG A 40 -13.56 18.47 10.05
CA ARG A 40 -14.85 17.78 10.28
C ARG A 40 -15.22 16.83 9.14
N MET A 41 -14.85 17.18 7.91
CA MET A 41 -15.12 16.35 6.74
C MET A 41 -14.20 15.13 6.69
N LEU A 42 -12.93 15.26 7.05
CA LEU A 42 -12.00 14.12 7.14
C LEU A 42 -12.50 13.04 8.10
N ASP A 43 -13.05 13.45 9.24
CA ASP A 43 -13.51 12.52 10.28
C ASP A 43 -14.73 11.70 9.86
N ARG A 44 -15.52 12.22 8.91
CA ARG A 44 -16.80 11.62 8.54
C ARG A 44 -16.79 10.96 7.17
N GLN A 45 -15.90 11.39 6.27
CA GLN A 45 -15.97 11.02 4.86
C GLN A 45 -14.64 10.44 4.39
N TYR A 46 -14.55 9.11 4.39
CA TYR A 46 -13.33 8.41 3.98
C TYR A 46 -12.92 8.70 2.53
N ARG A 47 -13.91 8.83 1.63
CA ARG A 47 -13.67 8.97 0.18
C ARG A 47 -12.96 10.27 -0.22
N ILE A 48 -13.05 11.33 0.59
CA ILE A 48 -12.39 12.62 0.30
C ILE A 48 -10.97 12.72 0.88
N LYS A 49 -10.56 11.80 1.77
CA LYS A 49 -9.24 11.85 2.43
C LYS A 49 -8.10 11.81 1.41
N ARG A 50 -8.17 10.90 0.42
CA ARG A 50 -7.11 10.75 -0.60
C ARG A 50 -6.99 11.98 -1.51
N PRO A 51 -8.07 12.53 -2.10
CA PRO A 51 -8.00 13.80 -2.82
C PRO A 51 -7.40 14.95 -2.00
N ILE A 52 -7.80 15.08 -0.73
CA ILE A 52 -7.25 16.11 0.17
C ILE A 52 -5.77 15.86 0.41
N ALA A 53 -5.36 14.64 0.77
CA ALA A 53 -3.96 14.30 1.01
C ALA A 53 -3.07 14.60 -0.20
N ASN A 54 -3.55 14.34 -1.42
CA ASN A 54 -2.84 14.70 -2.64
C ASN A 54 -2.69 16.21 -2.83
N PHE A 55 -3.74 16.99 -2.55
CA PHE A 55 -3.68 18.45 -2.59
C PHE A 55 -2.69 19.01 -1.57
N ILE A 56 -2.77 18.53 -0.34
CA ILE A 56 -1.89 18.91 0.77
C ILE A 56 -0.44 18.58 0.43
N ARG A 57 -0.18 17.37 -0.07
CA ARG A 57 1.15 16.94 -0.54
C ARG A 57 1.69 17.91 -1.59
N ALA A 58 0.93 18.20 -2.64
CA ALA A 58 1.35 19.11 -3.70
C ALA A 58 1.67 20.53 -3.18
N THR A 59 0.93 20.99 -2.18
CA THR A 59 1.18 22.32 -1.57
C THR A 59 2.44 22.34 -0.71
N LEU A 60 2.68 21.30 0.08
CA LEU A 60 3.87 21.23 0.93
C LEU A 60 5.13 20.99 0.09
N GLU A 61 5.06 20.13 -0.92
CA GLU A 61 6.15 19.86 -1.85
C GLU A 61 6.52 21.10 -2.70
N SER A 62 5.65 22.10 -2.84
CA SER A 62 6.03 23.34 -3.55
C SER A 62 6.99 24.24 -2.74
N VAL A 63 7.12 24.00 -1.43
CA VAL A 63 8.02 24.76 -0.54
C VAL A 63 9.12 23.89 0.07
N LEU A 64 9.16 22.59 -0.26
CA LEU A 64 10.13 21.62 0.25
C LEU A 64 10.88 20.99 -0.91
N ASP A 65 12.19 20.84 -0.78
CA ASP A 65 13.03 20.12 -1.76
C ASP A 65 12.96 18.58 -1.60
N ARG A 66 11.87 18.06 -1.04
CA ARG A 66 11.65 16.63 -0.80
C ARG A 66 10.18 16.24 -0.93
N GLN A 67 9.94 14.98 -1.26
CA GLN A 67 8.60 14.40 -1.19
C GLN A 67 8.09 14.37 0.24
N VAL A 68 6.80 14.61 0.40
CA VAL A 68 6.13 14.60 1.72
C VAL A 68 5.24 13.37 1.84
N ASP A 69 5.53 12.54 2.83
CA ASP A 69 4.64 11.43 3.17
C ASP A 69 3.41 11.97 3.91
N VAL A 70 2.33 12.20 3.17
CA VAL A 70 1.02 12.54 3.75
C VAL A 70 0.18 11.28 3.85
N ASN A 71 -0.07 10.86 5.09
CA ASN A 71 -0.80 9.65 5.45
C ASN A 71 -1.87 9.95 6.53
N GLU A 72 -2.67 8.97 6.95
CA GLU A 72 -3.80 9.22 7.85
C GLU A 72 -3.36 9.70 9.25
N GLN A 73 -2.18 9.29 9.71
CA GLN A 73 -1.60 9.64 11.01
C GLN A 73 -1.28 11.14 11.08
N ASN A 74 -0.63 11.65 10.04
CA ASN A 74 -0.14 13.02 10.01
C ASN A 74 -1.05 13.98 9.24
N LEU A 75 -2.11 13.50 8.57
CA LEU A 75 -2.96 14.33 7.70
C LEU A 75 -3.49 15.59 8.40
N ARG A 76 -3.91 15.47 9.67
CA ARG A 76 -4.38 16.63 10.45
C ARG A 76 -3.27 17.67 10.68
N PHE A 77 -2.08 17.19 11.03
CA PHE A 77 -0.91 18.05 11.23
C PHE A 77 -0.49 18.70 9.91
N MET A 78 -0.40 17.94 8.83
CA MET A 78 -0.05 18.42 7.49
C MET A 78 -1.05 19.46 6.99
N ILE A 79 -2.35 19.24 7.20
CA ILE A 79 -3.38 20.24 6.89
C ILE A 79 -3.16 21.54 7.65
N ARG A 80 -2.85 21.47 8.94
CA ARG A 80 -2.56 22.66 9.73
C ARG A 80 -1.38 23.43 9.14
N LEU A 81 -0.28 22.76 8.82
CA LEU A 81 0.88 23.39 8.17
C LEU A 81 0.50 24.05 6.85
N THR A 82 -0.28 23.36 6.02
CA THR A 82 -0.75 23.90 4.75
C THR A 82 -1.64 25.15 4.93
N TYR A 83 -2.51 25.18 5.94
CA TYR A 83 -3.27 26.39 6.26
C TYR A 83 -2.38 27.53 6.74
N GLU A 84 -1.35 27.24 7.53
CA GLU A 84 -0.37 28.26 7.94
C GLU A 84 0.30 28.87 6.70
N LEU A 85 0.71 28.05 5.73
CA LEU A 85 1.27 28.52 4.45
C LEU A 85 0.28 29.37 3.63
N TRP A 86 -0.96 28.91 3.45
CA TRP A 86 -1.98 29.66 2.71
C TRP A 86 -2.27 31.03 3.32
N ASN A 87 -2.04 31.18 4.62
CA ASN A 87 -2.23 32.44 5.34
C ASN A 87 -0.94 33.27 5.46
N GLY A 88 0.07 33.01 4.61
CA GLY A 88 1.31 33.77 4.56
C GLY A 88 2.36 33.34 5.59
N GLY A 89 2.26 32.12 6.12
CA GLY A 89 3.27 31.53 6.98
C GLY A 89 4.60 31.30 6.25
N ASP A 90 5.69 31.25 7.02
CA ASP A 90 7.03 31.03 6.49
C ASP A 90 7.20 29.60 5.94
N GLY A 91 7.47 29.51 4.63
CA GLY A 91 7.78 28.26 3.94
C GLY A 91 9.05 27.58 4.45
N GLY A 92 10.05 28.35 4.86
CA GLY A 92 11.31 27.82 5.38
C GLY A 92 11.14 27.02 6.67
N ALA A 93 10.18 27.41 7.51
CA ALA A 93 9.89 26.75 8.78
C ALA A 93 9.12 25.43 8.64
N VAL A 94 8.64 25.06 7.44
CA VAL A 94 7.84 23.85 7.25
C VAL A 94 8.64 22.58 7.53
N SER A 95 9.89 22.50 7.06
CA SER A 95 10.71 21.30 7.30
C SER A 95 10.98 21.11 8.79
N GLU A 96 11.37 22.18 9.49
CA GLU A 96 11.63 22.14 10.93
C GLU A 96 10.40 21.69 11.72
N LYS A 97 9.20 22.15 11.36
CA LYS A 97 7.95 21.73 12.02
C LYS A 97 7.62 20.26 11.76
N ILE A 98 7.86 19.75 10.54
CA ILE A 98 7.67 18.32 10.22
C ILE A 98 8.66 17.49 11.04
N GLU A 99 9.93 17.89 11.08
CA GLU A 99 10.97 17.21 11.85
C GLU A 99 10.67 17.24 13.36
N GLU A 100 10.18 18.37 13.87
CA GLU A 100 9.75 18.48 15.27
C GLU A 100 8.55 17.57 15.56
N TYR A 101 7.56 17.51 14.67
CA TYR A 101 6.42 16.60 14.79
C TYR A 101 6.89 15.15 14.86
N GLU A 102 7.75 14.72 13.92
CA GLU A 102 8.30 13.36 13.89
C GLU A 102 9.11 13.05 15.16
N ARG A 103 9.92 14.01 15.63
CA ARG A 103 10.72 13.88 16.86
C ARG A 103 9.86 13.76 18.11
N ILE A 104 8.79 14.55 18.23
CA ILE A 104 7.89 14.53 19.40
C ILE A 104 7.13 13.21 19.47
N HIS A 105 6.68 12.70 18.33
CA HIS A 105 5.91 11.46 18.28
C HIS A 105 6.80 10.21 18.39
N ASN A 106 8.11 10.35 18.12
CA ASN A 106 9.12 9.29 18.27
C ASN A 106 8.66 7.97 17.65
N PHE A 107 8.20 8.04 16.39
CA PHE A 107 7.65 6.89 15.69
C PHE A 107 8.68 5.76 15.59
N THR A 108 8.19 4.53 15.76
CA THR A 108 8.99 3.35 15.44
C THR A 108 9.03 3.16 13.93
N LEU A 109 10.24 3.18 13.37
CA LEU A 109 10.44 2.93 11.95
C LEU A 109 10.24 1.45 11.61
N VAL A 110 9.42 1.21 10.59
CA VAL A 110 9.02 -0.11 10.11
C VAL A 110 9.30 -0.21 8.62
N ASP A 111 9.94 -1.29 8.21
CA ASP A 111 10.04 -1.67 6.80
C ASP A 111 8.87 -2.55 6.38
N MET A 112 8.47 -2.43 5.11
CA MET A 112 7.30 -3.14 4.59
C MET A 112 7.62 -3.87 3.29
N TRP A 113 7.14 -5.11 3.17
CA TRP A 113 7.01 -5.79 1.88
C TRP A 113 5.57 -6.28 1.69
N GLY A 114 4.89 -5.84 0.63
CA GLY A 114 3.58 -6.40 0.32
C GLY A 114 2.68 -5.48 -0.47
N THR A 115 1.40 -5.49 -0.13
CA THR A 115 0.33 -4.83 -0.88
C THR A 115 -0.28 -3.67 -0.10
N GLY A 116 -1.43 -3.20 -0.58
CA GLY A 116 -2.28 -2.26 0.15
C GLY A 116 -2.72 -2.78 1.53
N ILE A 117 -2.63 -4.08 1.81
CA ILE A 117 -2.92 -4.68 3.13
C ILE A 117 -2.00 -4.10 4.18
N SER A 118 -0.69 -4.33 4.06
CA SER A 118 0.28 -3.80 5.01
C SER A 118 0.36 -2.29 4.95
N LYS A 119 0.38 -1.71 3.74
CA LYS A 119 0.52 -0.25 3.56
C LYS A 119 -0.60 0.54 4.22
N ARG A 120 -1.86 0.11 4.03
CA ARG A 120 -3.02 0.81 4.60
C ARG A 120 -3.13 0.59 6.11
N SER A 121 -2.84 -0.61 6.59
CA SER A 121 -2.81 -0.89 8.04
C SER A 121 -1.75 -0.03 8.72
N LEU A 122 -0.54 0.04 8.18
CA LEU A 122 0.54 0.90 8.68
C LEU A 122 0.14 2.38 8.70
N SER A 123 -0.53 2.87 7.65
CA SER A 123 -0.99 4.26 7.59
C SER A 123 -2.01 4.65 8.66
N LEU A 124 -2.62 3.68 9.33
CA LEU A 124 -3.59 3.88 10.41
C LEU A 124 -2.99 3.70 11.81
N THR A 125 -1.75 3.23 11.92
CA THR A 125 -1.09 3.08 13.22
C THR A 125 -0.85 4.46 13.86
N SER A 126 -0.66 4.52 15.15
CA SER A 126 -0.40 5.77 15.88
C SER A 126 1.07 5.94 16.28
N SER A 127 1.85 4.84 16.26
CA SER A 127 3.20 4.82 16.79
C SER A 127 4.27 4.36 15.80
N THR A 128 3.91 4.11 14.55
CA THR A 128 4.84 3.61 13.53
C THR A 128 4.88 4.49 12.30
N GLN A 129 6.02 4.51 11.60
CA GLN A 129 6.20 5.19 10.32
C GLN A 129 6.92 4.24 9.35
N ILE A 130 6.50 4.24 8.09
CA ILE A 130 7.14 3.43 7.05
C ILE A 130 8.51 4.03 6.72
N SER A 131 9.56 3.24 6.81
CA SER A 131 10.93 3.64 6.45
C SER A 131 11.23 3.26 4.99
N ALA A 132 11.33 1.96 4.69
CA ALA A 132 11.40 1.46 3.32
C ALA A 132 10.17 0.60 2.98
N ALA A 133 9.68 0.75 1.74
CA ALA A 133 8.54 0.00 1.24
C ALA A 133 8.85 -0.72 -0.08
N VAL A 134 8.61 -2.02 -0.10
CA VAL A 134 8.60 -2.87 -1.29
C VAL A 134 7.14 -3.20 -1.61
N GLY A 135 6.54 -2.40 -2.49
CA GLY A 135 5.14 -2.52 -2.90
C GLY A 135 5.02 -3.00 -4.34
N GLY A 136 4.05 -3.89 -4.59
CA GLY A 136 3.73 -4.39 -5.94
C GLY A 136 4.73 -5.39 -6.54
N GLU A 137 5.71 -5.85 -5.76
CA GLU A 137 6.72 -6.83 -6.15
C GLU A 137 6.50 -8.14 -5.39
N SER A 138 6.41 -9.26 -6.11
CA SER A 138 6.45 -10.60 -5.51
C SER A 138 7.87 -10.95 -5.09
N PHE A 139 8.03 -11.46 -3.87
CA PHE A 139 9.33 -11.92 -3.38
C PHE A 139 9.92 -13.07 -4.20
N VAL A 140 9.09 -13.76 -5.00
CA VAL A 140 9.51 -14.90 -5.85
C VAL A 140 10.66 -14.51 -6.77
N TRP A 141 10.70 -13.26 -7.22
CA TRP A 141 11.71 -12.77 -8.16
C TRP A 141 12.89 -12.06 -7.48
N ALA A 142 12.75 -11.70 -6.21
CA ALA A 142 13.65 -10.74 -5.55
C ALA A 142 15.09 -11.23 -5.34
N PHE A 143 15.28 -12.55 -5.31
CA PHE A 143 16.56 -13.19 -4.98
C PHE A 143 17.30 -13.77 -6.18
N ASP A 144 16.79 -13.53 -7.39
CA ASP A 144 17.52 -13.84 -8.62
C ASP A 144 18.69 -12.87 -8.80
N LYS A 145 19.65 -13.22 -9.67
CA LYS A 145 20.72 -12.28 -10.01
C LYS A 145 20.13 -11.09 -10.75
N PRO A 146 20.62 -9.85 -10.52
CA PRO A 146 20.26 -8.71 -11.34
C PRO A 146 20.62 -8.99 -12.80
N ASP A 147 19.71 -8.65 -13.72
CA ASP A 147 19.98 -8.77 -15.15
C ASP A 147 20.75 -7.59 -15.72
N ILE A 148 21.39 -7.84 -16.85
CA ILE A 148 21.77 -6.78 -17.79
C ILE A 148 20.51 -6.47 -18.61
N ILE A 149 19.89 -5.33 -18.32
CA ILE A 149 18.70 -4.86 -19.05
C ILE A 149 19.09 -3.79 -20.07
N ASP A 150 18.42 -3.78 -21.22
CA ASP A 150 18.43 -2.62 -22.10
C ASP A 150 17.53 -1.54 -21.48
N GLU A 151 18.14 -0.57 -20.80
CA GLU A 151 17.39 0.46 -20.06
C GLU A 151 16.43 1.25 -20.94
N ALA A 152 16.71 1.39 -22.24
CA ALA A 152 15.86 2.12 -23.17
C ALA A 152 14.48 1.44 -23.36
N VAL A 153 14.39 0.12 -23.17
CA VAL A 153 13.12 -0.63 -23.21
C VAL A 153 12.18 -0.20 -22.08
N PHE A 154 12.73 0.25 -20.96
CA PHE A 154 11.98 0.59 -19.75
C PHE A 154 11.79 2.11 -19.55
N ASP A 155 12.20 2.92 -20.53
CA ASP A 155 11.97 4.37 -20.53
C ASP A 155 10.53 4.69 -20.97
N THR A 156 9.58 4.29 -20.13
CA THR A 156 8.16 4.56 -20.32
C THR A 156 7.73 5.84 -19.63
N THR A 157 6.75 6.51 -20.23
CA THR A 157 6.10 7.69 -19.66
C THR A 157 5.17 7.35 -18.49
N ASP A 158 4.68 6.12 -18.44
CA ASP A 158 3.93 5.57 -17.30
C ASP A 158 4.87 4.85 -16.30
N GLU A 159 4.33 4.48 -15.13
CA GLU A 159 5.11 3.82 -14.07
C GLU A 159 5.52 2.37 -14.42
N SER A 160 5.03 1.78 -15.51
CA SER A 160 5.22 0.34 -15.78
C SER A 160 6.67 -0.03 -16.08
N GLY A 161 7.38 0.78 -16.87
CA GLY A 161 8.81 0.65 -17.16
C GLY A 161 9.68 0.81 -15.92
N PRO A 162 9.60 1.94 -15.19
CA PRO A 162 10.34 2.15 -13.95
C PRO A 162 10.10 1.06 -12.89
N MET A 163 8.86 0.61 -12.71
CA MET A 163 8.55 -0.47 -11.76
C MET A 163 9.16 -1.80 -12.19
N ALA A 164 9.04 -2.19 -13.46
CA ALA A 164 9.65 -3.43 -13.95
C ALA A 164 11.19 -3.39 -13.87
N LYS A 165 11.79 -2.25 -14.24
CA LYS A 165 13.24 -2.01 -14.12
C LYS A 165 13.71 -2.18 -12.67
N ALA A 166 13.03 -1.57 -11.71
CA ALA A 166 13.42 -1.67 -10.29
C ALA A 166 13.40 -3.12 -9.77
N GLN A 167 12.44 -3.92 -10.24
CA GLN A 167 12.32 -5.35 -9.91
C GLN A 167 13.40 -6.19 -10.60
N LEU A 168 13.66 -6.00 -11.90
CA LEU A 168 14.69 -6.74 -12.64
C LEU A 168 16.11 -6.43 -12.16
N MET A 169 16.34 -5.20 -11.70
CA MET A 169 17.59 -4.79 -11.06
C MET A 169 17.69 -5.24 -9.58
N ARG A 170 16.66 -5.90 -9.04
CA ARG A 170 16.61 -6.51 -7.70
C ARG A 170 16.92 -5.53 -6.56
N THR A 171 16.45 -4.29 -6.71
CA THR A 171 16.77 -3.19 -5.77
C THR A 171 16.00 -3.27 -4.44
N ALA A 172 14.96 -4.10 -4.34
CA ALA A 172 14.16 -4.27 -3.12
C ALA A 172 15.00 -4.63 -1.89
N LEU A 173 15.83 -5.66 -1.99
CA LEU A 173 16.65 -6.13 -0.86
C LEU A 173 17.69 -5.10 -0.44
N GLN A 174 18.26 -4.35 -1.39
CA GLN A 174 19.20 -3.27 -1.11
C GLN A 174 18.54 -2.12 -0.35
N ARG A 175 17.33 -1.71 -0.77
CA ARG A 175 16.52 -0.68 -0.08
C ARG A 175 16.22 -1.08 1.36
N LEU A 176 15.78 -2.32 1.58
CA LEU A 176 15.51 -2.85 2.93
C LEU A 176 16.79 -2.97 3.77
N ALA A 177 17.90 -3.42 3.18
CA ALA A 177 19.17 -3.54 3.89
C ALA A 177 19.72 -2.18 4.36
N ALA A 178 19.54 -1.12 3.56
CA ALA A 178 19.99 0.23 3.87
C ALA A 178 19.07 1.00 4.84
N SER A 179 17.84 0.52 5.05
CA SER A 179 16.88 1.17 5.94
C SER A 179 17.36 1.17 7.40
N PRO A 180 17.06 2.22 8.20
CA PRO A 180 17.32 2.21 9.65
C PRO A 180 16.27 1.43 10.47
N ALA A 181 15.17 0.97 9.86
CA ALA A 181 14.09 0.32 10.59
C ALA A 181 14.53 -0.97 11.29
N ARG A 182 13.92 -1.24 12.45
CA ARG A 182 14.17 -2.48 13.21
C ARG A 182 13.03 -3.48 13.12
N TRP A 183 11.89 -3.05 12.62
CA TRP A 183 10.69 -3.86 12.44
C TRP A 183 10.44 -4.10 10.96
N PHE A 184 9.90 -5.27 10.66
CA PHE A 184 9.50 -5.66 9.31
C PHE A 184 8.07 -6.19 9.30
N ILE A 185 7.25 -5.64 8.41
CA ILE A 185 5.89 -6.13 8.18
C ILE A 185 5.79 -6.67 6.76
N VAL A 186 5.19 -7.85 6.63
CA VAL A 186 5.04 -8.50 5.34
C VAL A 186 3.64 -9.05 5.12
N ASP A 187 3.13 -8.90 3.90
CA ASP A 187 2.00 -9.68 3.38
C ASP A 187 2.39 -10.30 2.03
N PHE A 188 1.82 -11.47 1.73
CA PHE A 188 2.17 -12.24 0.54
C PHE A 188 1.20 -12.11 -0.61
N ALA A 189 0.24 -11.18 -0.56
CA ALA A 189 -0.74 -11.02 -1.62
C ALA A 189 -0.12 -10.77 -3.01
N ASN A 190 1.09 -10.20 -3.14
CA ASN A 190 1.75 -10.06 -4.44
C ASN A 190 2.20 -11.39 -5.08
N VAL A 191 2.31 -12.50 -4.32
CA VAL A 191 2.72 -13.80 -4.89
C VAL A 191 1.70 -14.34 -5.89
N ILE A 192 0.44 -13.92 -5.76
CA ILE A 192 -0.68 -14.28 -6.64
C ILE A 192 -1.04 -13.15 -7.61
N ALA A 193 -0.20 -12.12 -7.74
CA ALA A 193 -0.34 -11.12 -8.78
C ALA A 193 0.02 -11.70 -10.15
N ASP A 194 -0.35 -10.98 -11.20
CA ASP A 194 0.13 -11.29 -12.54
C ASP A 194 1.64 -11.00 -12.61
N ASN A 195 2.34 -11.73 -13.47
CA ASN A 195 3.77 -11.60 -13.70
C ASN A 195 4.02 -11.49 -15.20
N ALA A 196 5.13 -10.89 -15.59
CA ALA A 196 5.62 -10.87 -16.96
C ALA A 196 7.09 -11.27 -16.99
N ARG A 197 7.61 -11.52 -18.20
CA ARG A 197 9.02 -11.85 -18.39
C ARG A 197 9.71 -10.85 -19.30
N TYR A 198 10.99 -10.63 -19.03
CA TYR A 198 11.93 -9.98 -19.94
C TYR A 198 13.20 -10.83 -19.98
N CYS A 199 13.60 -11.27 -21.18
CA CYS A 199 14.80 -12.09 -21.40
C CYS A 199 14.91 -13.33 -20.48
N GLY A 200 13.77 -13.94 -20.12
CA GLY A 200 13.69 -15.12 -19.24
C GLY A 200 13.42 -14.80 -17.77
N ASN A 201 13.64 -13.56 -17.34
CA ASN A 201 13.51 -13.15 -15.94
C ASN A 201 12.14 -12.59 -15.61
N GLY A 202 11.61 -12.98 -14.46
CA GLY A 202 10.27 -12.61 -14.01
C GLY A 202 10.25 -11.29 -13.24
N PHE A 203 9.14 -10.57 -13.39
CA PHE A 203 8.75 -9.43 -12.57
C PHE A 203 7.23 -9.41 -12.39
N SER A 204 6.76 -8.85 -11.30
CA SER A 204 5.33 -8.71 -11.00
C SER A 204 4.73 -7.51 -11.70
N VAL A 205 3.50 -7.67 -12.18
CA VAL A 205 2.73 -6.65 -12.88
C VAL A 205 1.32 -6.55 -12.29
N ASP A 206 0.70 -5.39 -12.44
CA ASP A 206 -0.68 -5.19 -12.01
C ASP A 206 -1.68 -5.52 -13.14
N LYS A 207 -2.97 -5.43 -12.82
CA LYS A 207 -4.05 -5.73 -13.78
C LYS A 207 -4.15 -4.76 -14.95
N LYS A 208 -3.54 -3.58 -14.87
CA LYS A 208 -3.55 -2.56 -15.93
C LYS A 208 -2.33 -2.67 -16.84
N TYR A 209 -1.38 -3.56 -16.53
CA TYR A 209 -0.17 -3.73 -17.31
C TYR A 209 -0.44 -3.99 -18.80
N THR A 210 -1.49 -4.72 -19.17
CA THR A 210 -1.83 -4.94 -20.60
C THR A 210 -2.25 -3.67 -21.34
N GLU A 211 -2.55 -2.59 -20.63
CA GLU A 211 -2.85 -1.27 -21.17
C GLU A 211 -1.63 -0.33 -21.14
N SER A 212 -0.49 -0.81 -20.63
CA SER A 212 0.70 0.02 -20.39
C SER A 212 1.59 0.17 -21.62
N GLN A 213 2.43 1.21 -21.58
CA GLN A 213 3.45 1.44 -22.60
C GLN A 213 4.46 0.30 -22.62
N LEU A 214 4.89 -0.21 -21.47
CA LEU A 214 5.85 -1.32 -21.40
C LEU A 214 5.31 -2.58 -22.07
N PHE A 215 4.04 -2.93 -21.85
CA PHE A 215 3.44 -4.08 -22.53
C PHE A 215 3.39 -3.90 -24.05
N SER A 216 3.13 -2.68 -24.52
CA SER A 216 3.17 -2.35 -25.95
C SER A 216 4.57 -2.54 -26.56
N VAL A 217 5.62 -2.27 -25.78
CA VAL A 217 7.02 -2.49 -26.18
C VAL A 217 7.40 -3.98 -26.15
N LEU A 218 7.05 -4.70 -25.08
CA LEU A 218 7.42 -6.10 -24.90
C LEU A 218 6.58 -7.07 -25.74
N GLY A 219 5.36 -6.68 -26.09
CA GLY A 219 4.41 -7.48 -26.86
C GLY A 219 4.19 -8.86 -26.27
N LYS A 220 4.17 -9.90 -27.12
CA LYS A 220 3.95 -11.29 -26.71
C LYS A 220 5.01 -11.82 -25.74
N SER A 221 6.24 -11.32 -25.82
CA SER A 221 7.33 -11.74 -24.93
C SER A 221 7.09 -11.32 -23.47
N GLY A 222 6.35 -10.22 -23.28
CA GLY A 222 5.93 -9.72 -21.97
C GLY A 222 4.50 -10.08 -21.61
N ALA A 223 3.91 -11.14 -22.19
CA ALA A 223 2.54 -11.55 -21.87
C ALA A 223 2.37 -11.89 -20.38
N PRO A 224 1.28 -11.41 -19.73
CA PRO A 224 1.06 -11.69 -18.32
C PRO A 224 0.75 -13.17 -18.08
N PHE A 225 1.23 -13.70 -16.96
CA PHE A 225 0.97 -15.04 -16.48
C PHE A 225 0.85 -15.08 -14.96
N VAL A 226 0.10 -16.05 -14.45
CA VAL A 226 0.02 -16.33 -13.01
C VAL A 226 0.91 -17.53 -12.67
N LEU A 227 1.45 -17.54 -11.46
CA LEU A 227 2.18 -18.70 -10.94
C LEU A 227 1.21 -19.86 -10.71
N ASP A 228 1.67 -21.08 -10.98
CA ASP A 228 0.92 -22.32 -10.78
C ASP A 228 1.45 -23.07 -9.55
N TYR A 229 0.53 -23.46 -8.66
CA TYR A 229 0.85 -24.08 -7.39
C TYR A 229 1.63 -25.39 -7.54
N GLU A 230 1.34 -26.18 -8.58
CA GLU A 230 2.01 -27.48 -8.78
C GLU A 230 3.34 -27.28 -9.52
N ASN A 231 3.34 -26.52 -10.61
CA ASN A 231 4.52 -26.38 -11.48
C ASN A 231 5.59 -25.47 -10.89
N ASP A 232 5.21 -24.39 -10.20
CA ASP A 232 6.13 -23.37 -9.68
C ASP A 232 6.46 -23.58 -8.19
N LYS A 233 5.93 -24.64 -7.56
CA LYS A 233 6.03 -24.88 -6.12
C LYS A 233 7.44 -24.73 -5.56
N GLN A 234 8.40 -25.40 -6.20
CA GLN A 234 9.78 -25.43 -5.73
C GLN A 234 10.42 -24.03 -5.77
N MET A 235 10.22 -23.31 -6.88
CA MET A 235 10.71 -21.93 -7.03
C MET A 235 10.11 -21.02 -5.97
N ILE A 236 8.79 -21.13 -5.73
CA ILE A 236 8.08 -20.35 -4.73
C ILE A 236 8.61 -20.64 -3.32
N THR A 237 8.79 -21.92 -2.96
CA THR A 237 9.30 -22.31 -1.64
C THR A 237 10.74 -21.85 -1.43
N ASP A 238 11.60 -21.95 -2.45
CA ASP A 238 12.99 -21.54 -2.37
C ASP A 238 13.11 -20.01 -2.19
N ALA A 239 12.29 -19.25 -2.91
CA ALA A 239 12.25 -17.80 -2.75
C ALA A 239 11.68 -17.38 -1.37
N CYS A 240 10.65 -18.08 -0.89
CA CYS A 240 10.07 -17.84 0.43
C CYS A 240 11.10 -18.10 1.54
N ASP A 241 11.89 -19.16 1.38
CA ASP A 241 13.00 -19.48 2.28
C ASP A 241 14.06 -18.40 2.33
N LYS A 242 14.49 -17.89 1.16
CA LYS A 242 15.47 -16.81 1.08
C LYS A 242 14.93 -15.52 1.71
N LEU A 243 13.64 -15.22 1.53
CA LEU A 243 13.00 -14.08 2.19
C LEU A 243 12.97 -14.24 3.71
N ALA A 244 12.62 -15.43 4.20
CA ALA A 244 12.63 -15.73 5.63
C ALA A 244 14.05 -15.57 6.20
N ASP A 245 15.06 -16.13 5.55
CA ASP A 245 16.45 -16.04 5.99
C ASP A 245 16.94 -14.58 5.97
N PHE A 246 16.59 -13.80 4.94
CA PHE A 246 16.85 -12.36 4.91
C PHE A 246 16.18 -11.63 6.07
N ALA A 247 14.90 -11.88 6.31
CA ALA A 247 14.14 -11.21 7.36
C ALA A 247 14.69 -11.52 8.75
N ILE A 248 15.04 -12.78 9.03
CA ILE A 248 15.66 -13.20 10.29
C ILE A 248 17.01 -12.50 10.47
N ASN A 249 17.85 -12.50 9.45
CA ASN A 249 19.18 -11.89 9.52
C ASN A 249 19.11 -10.37 9.73
N ARG A 250 18.11 -9.70 9.14
CA ARG A 250 18.01 -8.24 9.17
C ARG A 250 17.21 -7.70 10.36
N TYR A 251 16.15 -8.38 10.78
CA TYR A 251 15.18 -7.89 11.77
C TYR A 251 15.07 -8.79 13.01
N GLY A 252 15.66 -9.98 13.01
CA GLY A 252 15.60 -10.91 14.13
C GLY A 252 14.17 -11.33 14.44
N ARG A 253 13.69 -11.03 15.65
CA ARG A 253 12.34 -11.38 16.12
C ARG A 253 11.28 -10.32 15.80
N ASN A 254 11.69 -9.18 15.24
CA ASN A 254 10.81 -8.02 15.01
C ASN A 254 10.13 -8.12 13.64
N ILE A 255 9.42 -9.22 13.40
CA ILE A 255 8.76 -9.53 12.13
C ILE A 255 7.27 -9.73 12.39
N ILE A 256 6.43 -9.10 11.58
CA ILE A 256 4.97 -9.27 11.60
C ILE A 256 4.52 -9.75 10.21
N LEU A 257 3.88 -10.92 10.17
CA LEU A 257 3.20 -11.45 8.99
C LEU A 257 1.71 -11.09 9.06
N CYS A 258 1.24 -10.31 8.10
CA CYS A 258 -0.18 -10.07 7.86
C CYS A 258 -0.72 -11.15 6.91
N LYS A 259 -1.44 -12.14 7.46
CA LYS A 259 -2.04 -13.19 6.64
C LYS A 259 -3.17 -12.64 5.78
N THR A 260 -3.30 -13.23 4.59
CA THR A 260 -4.24 -12.84 3.55
C THR A 260 -5.21 -13.98 3.27
N SER A 261 -6.35 -13.96 3.94
CA SER A 261 -7.46 -14.87 3.64
C SER A 261 -8.24 -14.44 2.41
N LEU A 262 -8.22 -15.25 1.35
CA LEU A 262 -9.04 -15.01 0.17
C LEU A 262 -10.50 -15.43 0.40
N ASN A 263 -11.44 -14.56 0.05
CA ASN A 263 -12.87 -14.83 0.11
C ASN A 263 -13.45 -14.99 -1.30
N SER A 264 -14.29 -16.00 -1.51
CA SER A 264 -14.99 -16.21 -2.78
C SER A 264 -16.16 -15.25 -2.98
N LYS A 265 -16.47 -14.44 -1.97
CA LYS A 265 -17.46 -13.37 -1.99
C LYS A 265 -16.78 -12.03 -1.76
N MET A 266 -17.38 -10.99 -2.29
CA MET A 266 -16.92 -9.61 -2.18
C MET A 266 -18.09 -8.65 -2.06
N ARG A 267 -17.86 -7.54 -1.39
CA ARG A 267 -18.74 -6.38 -1.35
C ARG A 267 -18.46 -5.50 -2.57
N ASP A 268 -19.50 -5.18 -3.33
CA ASP A 268 -19.41 -4.27 -4.46
C ASP A 268 -19.42 -2.78 -4.04
N LEU A 269 -19.28 -1.89 -5.02
CA LEU A 269 -19.30 -0.44 -4.80
C LEU A 269 -20.59 0.09 -4.16
N ASP A 270 -21.71 -0.65 -4.29
CA ASP A 270 -23.02 -0.33 -3.71
C ASP A 270 -23.21 -0.99 -2.33
N GLY A 271 -22.21 -1.71 -1.82
CA GLY A 271 -22.24 -2.37 -0.53
C GLY A 271 -22.89 -3.75 -0.52
N LYS A 272 -23.32 -4.28 -1.69
CA LYS A 272 -23.95 -5.60 -1.81
C LYS A 272 -22.91 -6.70 -1.90
N ILE A 273 -23.21 -7.84 -1.30
CA ILE A 273 -22.34 -9.02 -1.36
C ILE A 273 -22.64 -9.81 -2.64
N LYS A 274 -21.61 -10.02 -3.47
CA LYS A 274 -21.64 -10.81 -4.70
C LYS A 274 -20.49 -11.82 -4.73
N SER A 275 -20.54 -12.76 -5.67
CA SER A 275 -19.42 -13.67 -5.92
C SER A 275 -18.23 -12.93 -6.53
N LEU A 276 -17.01 -13.34 -6.15
CA LEU A 276 -15.79 -12.86 -6.79
C LEU A 276 -15.79 -13.27 -8.28
N PRO A 277 -15.54 -12.36 -9.23
CA PRO A 277 -15.55 -12.66 -10.66
C PRO A 277 -14.24 -13.35 -11.07
N THR A 278 -14.04 -14.58 -10.59
CA THR A 278 -12.89 -15.43 -10.93
C THR A 278 -13.35 -16.88 -11.01
N ASP A 279 -12.71 -17.68 -11.84
CA ASP A 279 -13.05 -19.10 -11.92
C ASP A 279 -12.52 -19.87 -10.70
N LYS A 280 -13.17 -21.01 -10.41
CA LYS A 280 -12.86 -21.81 -9.21
C LYS A 280 -11.42 -22.34 -9.19
N LYS A 281 -10.84 -22.65 -10.37
CA LYS A 281 -9.50 -23.23 -10.46
C LYS A 281 -8.45 -22.16 -10.14
N THR A 282 -8.56 -20.99 -10.76
CA THR A 282 -7.67 -19.85 -10.50
C THR A 282 -7.74 -19.43 -9.03
N PHE A 283 -8.94 -19.37 -8.45
CA PHE A 283 -9.12 -19.06 -7.03
C PHE A 283 -8.45 -20.09 -6.11
N ALA A 284 -8.66 -21.39 -6.37
CA ALA A 284 -8.06 -22.45 -5.58
C ALA A 284 -6.53 -22.45 -5.67
N ASN A 285 -5.98 -22.21 -6.86
CA ASN A 285 -4.55 -22.08 -7.10
C ASN A 285 -3.95 -20.91 -6.28
N ALA A 286 -4.55 -19.72 -6.39
CA ALA A 286 -4.08 -18.55 -5.64
C ALA A 286 -4.12 -18.78 -4.13
N LYS A 287 -5.20 -19.39 -3.63
CA LYS A 287 -5.34 -19.73 -2.21
C LYS A 287 -4.23 -20.69 -1.75
N ALA A 288 -3.95 -21.75 -2.51
CA ALA A 288 -2.93 -22.74 -2.17
C ALA A 288 -1.52 -22.13 -2.14
N ILE A 289 -1.18 -21.23 -3.08
CA ILE A 289 0.10 -20.53 -3.09
C ILE A 289 0.24 -19.63 -1.86
N LEU A 290 -0.78 -18.83 -1.54
CA LEU A 290 -0.75 -17.96 -0.36
C LEU A 290 -0.57 -18.76 0.93
N GLU A 291 -1.37 -19.80 1.14
CA GLU A 291 -1.29 -20.65 2.33
C GLU A 291 0.10 -21.29 2.46
N LEU A 292 0.66 -21.82 1.36
CA LEU A 292 2.01 -22.38 1.32
C LEU A 292 3.06 -21.36 1.78
N CYS A 293 3.03 -20.14 1.24
CA CYS A 293 4.02 -19.12 1.55
C CYS A 293 3.89 -18.65 3.00
N GLU A 294 2.67 -18.33 3.44
CA GLU A 294 2.41 -17.79 4.78
C GLU A 294 2.75 -18.79 5.89
N GLU A 295 2.39 -20.06 5.71
CA GLU A 295 2.73 -21.12 6.68
C GLU A 295 4.22 -21.37 6.73
N ARG A 296 4.88 -21.44 5.56
CA ARG A 296 6.32 -21.66 5.49
C ARG A 296 7.11 -20.53 6.12
N PHE A 297 6.76 -19.28 5.81
CA PHE A 297 7.43 -18.11 6.37
C PHE A 297 7.22 -17.99 7.89
N ALA A 298 5.98 -18.17 8.37
CA ALA A 298 5.67 -18.16 9.79
C ALA A 298 6.49 -19.21 10.57
N MET A 299 6.55 -20.45 10.04
CA MET A 299 7.31 -21.55 10.64
C MET A 299 8.81 -21.26 10.70
N LYS A 300 9.39 -20.68 9.64
CA LYS A 300 10.83 -20.37 9.60
C LYS A 300 11.22 -19.19 10.50
N THR A 301 10.36 -18.17 10.58
CA THR A 301 10.72 -16.88 11.20
C THR A 301 10.32 -16.76 12.67
N ASP A 302 9.39 -17.59 13.15
CA ASP A 302 8.77 -17.42 14.48
C ASP A 302 8.27 -15.97 14.65
N CYS A 303 7.66 -15.41 13.60
CA CYS A 303 7.17 -14.03 13.57
C CYS A 303 5.87 -13.85 14.37
N TYR A 304 5.48 -12.60 14.59
CA TYR A 304 4.10 -12.27 14.93
C TYR A 304 3.19 -12.51 13.72
N ILE A 305 1.98 -12.99 13.95
CA ILE A 305 1.03 -13.38 12.92
C ILE A 305 -0.28 -12.67 13.20
N LEU A 306 -0.70 -11.83 12.25
CA LEU A 306 -2.03 -11.25 12.21
C LEU A 306 -2.89 -12.09 11.26
N ASN A 307 -3.84 -12.86 11.80
CA ASN A 307 -4.76 -13.71 11.03
C ASN A 307 -6.22 -13.33 11.29
N ASN A 308 -6.48 -12.02 11.30
CA ASN A 308 -7.81 -11.45 11.42
C ASN A 308 -8.52 -11.34 10.07
N SER A 309 -7.81 -11.37 8.93
CA SER A 309 -8.38 -11.28 7.57
C SER A 309 -9.53 -12.26 7.30
N LYS A 310 -9.49 -13.44 7.92
CA LYS A 310 -10.53 -14.48 7.80
C LYS A 310 -11.91 -14.03 8.29
N ASN A 311 -11.97 -13.00 9.13
CA ASN A 311 -13.20 -12.46 9.71
C ASN A 311 -13.85 -11.38 8.83
N TYR A 312 -13.18 -10.97 7.75
CA TYR A 312 -13.60 -9.87 6.89
C TYR A 312 -13.89 -10.34 5.47
N ILE A 313 -14.68 -9.56 4.74
CA ILE A 313 -14.97 -9.80 3.32
C ILE A 313 -14.17 -8.85 2.44
N SER A 314 -13.88 -9.28 1.21
CA SER A 314 -13.22 -8.38 0.27
C SER A 314 -14.14 -7.23 -0.16
N ASP A 315 -13.62 -6.02 -0.39
CA ASP A 315 -14.44 -4.82 -0.70
C ASP A 315 -13.92 -4.04 -1.93
N GLU A 316 -14.78 -3.79 -2.92
CA GLU A 316 -14.44 -3.04 -4.14
C GLU A 316 -14.03 -1.60 -3.91
N ASN A 317 -14.52 -0.98 -2.83
CA ASN A 317 -14.20 0.41 -2.47
C ASN A 317 -12.72 0.61 -2.13
N PHE A 318 -12.00 -0.48 -1.86
CA PHE A 318 -10.58 -0.47 -1.57
C PHE A 318 -9.84 -0.86 -2.85
N SER A 319 -9.38 0.16 -3.60
CA SER A 319 -8.58 -0.06 -4.81
C SER A 319 -7.29 -0.82 -4.50
N ALA A 320 -7.00 -1.82 -5.32
CA ALA A 320 -5.83 -2.67 -5.20
C ALA A 320 -4.68 -2.14 -6.07
N GLY A 321 -3.49 -2.01 -5.48
CA GLY A 321 -2.25 -2.31 -6.21
C GLY A 321 -1.90 -3.78 -5.96
N GLY A 322 -1.42 -4.51 -6.97
CA GLY A 322 -1.11 -5.94 -6.89
C GLY A 322 -2.32 -6.87 -7.11
N ALA A 323 -2.35 -8.02 -6.44
CA ALA A 323 -3.39 -9.03 -6.62
C ALA A 323 -4.77 -8.52 -6.21
N GLY A 324 -5.57 -8.08 -7.20
CA GLY A 324 -6.84 -7.36 -7.01
C GLY A 324 -7.98 -8.08 -6.27
N ILE A 325 -7.71 -9.22 -5.65
CA ILE A 325 -8.66 -10.03 -4.85
C ILE A 325 -8.39 -9.93 -3.34
N ALA A 326 -7.21 -9.46 -2.93
CA ALA A 326 -6.76 -9.34 -1.54
C ALA A 326 -6.95 -7.89 -1.04
N ARG A 327 -8.20 -7.51 -0.75
CA ARG A 327 -8.59 -6.15 -0.34
C ARG A 327 -9.78 -6.23 0.58
N TYR A 328 -9.70 -5.70 1.80
CA TYR A 328 -10.76 -5.84 2.82
C TYR A 328 -11.50 -4.53 3.08
N GLU A 329 -12.55 -4.59 3.88
CA GLU A 329 -13.29 -3.41 4.37
C GLU A 329 -12.48 -2.59 5.40
N ALA A 330 -12.94 -1.37 5.72
CA ALA A 330 -12.19 -0.42 6.57
C ALA A 330 -11.77 -0.99 7.93
N ASP A 331 -12.72 -1.68 8.59
CA ASP A 331 -12.56 -2.21 9.94
C ASP A 331 -11.42 -3.23 10.06
N PHE A 332 -11.10 -3.94 8.98
CA PHE A 332 -9.94 -4.82 8.92
C PHE A 332 -8.64 -4.04 9.11
N TYR A 333 -8.44 -2.95 8.35
CA TYR A 333 -7.19 -2.19 8.41
C TYR A 333 -7.02 -1.49 9.75
N SER A 334 -8.11 -0.98 10.34
CA SER A 334 -8.09 -0.40 11.69
C SER A 334 -7.70 -1.46 12.73
N SER A 335 -8.32 -2.65 12.67
CA SER A 335 -7.95 -3.75 13.58
C SER A 335 -6.50 -4.20 13.40
N CYS A 336 -6.00 -4.28 12.16
CA CYS A 336 -4.59 -4.59 11.91
C CYS A 336 -3.67 -3.51 12.50
N ALA A 337 -4.02 -2.24 12.35
CA ALA A 337 -3.25 -1.13 12.89
C ALA A 337 -3.13 -1.20 14.42
N ASP A 338 -4.23 -1.47 15.12
CA ASP A 338 -4.23 -1.62 16.58
C ASP A 338 -3.29 -2.75 17.03
N TYR A 339 -3.31 -3.89 16.33
CA TYR A 339 -2.39 -4.99 16.64
C TYR A 339 -0.94 -4.67 16.31
N ILE A 340 -0.67 -3.98 15.20
CA ILE A 340 0.68 -3.54 14.83
C ILE A 340 1.23 -2.60 15.91
N ASP A 341 0.46 -1.58 16.32
CA ASP A 341 0.87 -0.67 17.40
C ASP A 341 1.16 -1.45 18.69
N TYR A 342 0.26 -2.35 19.08
CA TYR A 342 0.45 -3.17 20.28
C TYR A 342 1.72 -4.02 20.21
N ILE A 343 1.96 -4.70 19.09
CA ILE A 343 3.14 -5.56 18.91
C ILE A 343 4.42 -4.73 18.94
N VAL A 344 4.45 -3.63 18.18
CA VAL A 344 5.64 -2.79 18.02
C VAL A 344 6.00 -2.09 19.34
N GLN A 345 5.01 -1.61 20.09
CA GLN A 345 5.24 -0.92 21.37
C GLN A 345 5.61 -1.88 22.50
N TYR A 346 4.95 -3.04 22.59
CA TYR A 346 5.03 -3.89 23.78
C TYR A 346 5.79 -5.20 23.58
N SER A 347 6.09 -5.59 22.33
CA SER A 347 6.75 -6.87 22.00
C SER A 347 6.20 -8.05 22.81
N PRO A 348 4.88 -8.30 22.77
CA PRO A 348 4.21 -9.25 23.63
C PRO A 348 4.71 -10.68 23.41
N ALA A 349 4.56 -11.54 24.41
CA ALA A 349 4.90 -12.96 24.29
C ALA A 349 3.93 -13.73 23.37
N GLN A 350 2.66 -13.31 23.33
CA GLN A 350 1.68 -13.84 22.37
C GLN A 350 2.08 -13.42 20.96
N LYS A 351 2.16 -14.39 20.04
CA LYS A 351 2.55 -14.15 18.65
C LYS A 351 1.42 -14.27 17.64
N TYR A 352 0.25 -14.71 18.05
CA TYR A 352 -0.86 -14.98 17.15
C TYR A 352 -2.08 -14.13 17.51
N TYR A 353 -2.58 -13.37 16.55
CA TYR A 353 -3.67 -12.40 16.70
C TYR A 353 -4.79 -12.63 15.69
#